data_AF-A0A969L0V5-F1
#
_entry.id   AF-A0A969L0V5-F1
#
_cell.length_a   1.000
_cell.length_b   1.000
_cell.length_c   1.000
_cell.angle_alpha   90.00
_cell.angle_beta   90.00
_cell.angle_gamma   90.00
#
_symmetry.space_group_name_H-M   'P 1'
#
loop_
_entity.id
_entity.type
_entity.pdbx_description
1 polymer ?
#
loop_
_entity_poly.entity_id
_entity_poly.type
_entity_poly.pdbx_seq_one_letter_code
_entity_poly.pdbx_strand_id
1 'polypeptide(L)'
;MVNLQRLNIYFEFRKRDWWILGAAVVLILLVLLLNIMPFEISAFPAEWNLGLRQPIDALQSWIIGNRATSPLFVYFFDPLSDAIDVGIRAIEGFLLWLPWPVLLAGIFLLGQKLGGLRLGLLSLLGFLYMGLVGLWEESMQTLALMGVAVIIALLIGIPLGILAARFPRFEAFLRPILDAMQTMPAFVYLVPVLLLFGVARVPSVVATVIYALPPAIRLTCLGIQQVPAATIEAATAFGSTKQQILLKVQLPLAMPAIIVGINQTIMMRLALSSSLR
;
A
#
# COMPACT_ATOMS: atom_id res chain seq x y z
N MET A 1 -38.65 32.54 -24.58
CA MET A 1 -37.51 33.47 -24.76
C MET A 1 -36.57 33.29 -23.59
N VAL A 2 -35.32 32.92 -23.90
CA VAL A 2 -34.34 32.32 -22.98
C VAL A 2 -33.71 33.40 -22.09
N ASN A 3 -33.70 33.16 -20.77
CA ASN A 3 -33.15 34.09 -19.78
C ASN A 3 -31.64 33.85 -19.61
N LEU A 4 -30.83 34.59 -20.36
CA LEU A 4 -29.36 34.49 -20.49
C LEU A 4 -28.58 35.16 -19.33
N GLN A 5 -28.99 34.98 -18.07
CA GLN A 5 -28.36 35.65 -16.91
C GLN A 5 -27.42 34.76 -16.05
N ARG A 6 -27.07 33.54 -16.48
CA ARG A 6 -26.17 32.67 -15.68
C ARG A 6 -25.03 32.01 -16.47
N LEU A 7 -24.45 32.72 -17.43
CA LEU A 7 -23.23 32.30 -18.13
C LEU A 7 -22.17 33.43 -18.12
N ASN A 8 -21.90 33.96 -16.92
CA ASN A 8 -20.83 34.94 -16.71
C ASN A 8 -19.70 34.33 -15.87
N ILE A 9 -19.04 33.30 -16.41
CA ILE A 9 -17.68 32.94 -15.98
C ILE A 9 -16.74 33.82 -16.80
N TYR A 10 -16.74 35.12 -16.51
CA TYR A 10 -15.73 36.03 -17.04
C TYR A 10 -14.50 35.89 -16.15
N PHE A 11 -13.40 35.46 -16.76
CA PHE A 11 -12.04 35.62 -16.23
C PHE A 11 -11.77 37.11 -16.02
N GLU A 12 -12.13 37.67 -14.87
CA GLU A 12 -11.62 38.96 -14.43
C GLU A 12 -10.16 38.78 -14.00
N PHE A 13 -9.23 38.94 -14.94
CA PHE A 13 -7.80 39.14 -14.65
C PHE A 13 -7.67 40.39 -13.78
N ARG A 14 -7.38 40.20 -12.49
CA ARG A 14 -7.24 41.30 -11.54
C ARG A 14 -5.92 42.01 -11.84
N LYS A 15 -5.79 43.32 -11.53
CA LYS A 15 -4.51 44.07 -11.63
C LYS A 15 -3.30 43.36 -10.99
N ARG A 16 -3.53 42.41 -10.08
CA ARG A 16 -2.54 41.55 -9.41
C ARG A 16 -1.89 40.51 -10.33
N ASP A 17 -2.54 40.14 -11.43
CA ASP A 17 -2.11 39.06 -12.34
C ASP A 17 -1.17 39.55 -13.45
N TRP A 18 -1.08 40.88 -13.65
CA TRP A 18 -0.17 41.52 -14.61
C TRP A 18 1.31 41.31 -14.26
N TRP A 19 1.64 41.17 -12.98
CA TRP A 19 3.01 40.86 -12.56
C TRP A 19 3.40 39.41 -12.91
N ILE A 20 2.45 38.48 -12.92
CA ILE A 20 2.66 37.07 -13.32
C ILE A 20 2.94 37.01 -14.83
N LEU A 21 2.17 37.73 -15.64
CA LEU A 21 2.40 37.84 -17.08
C LEU A 21 3.75 38.53 -17.38
N GLY A 22 4.07 39.61 -16.67
CA GLY A 22 5.37 40.27 -16.77
C GLY A 22 6.54 39.36 -16.40
N ALA A 23 6.42 38.61 -15.30
CA ALA A 23 7.43 37.65 -14.87
C ALA A 23 7.59 36.50 -15.88
N ALA A 24 6.49 35.98 -16.44
CA ALA A 24 6.54 34.94 -17.47
C ALA A 24 7.24 35.42 -18.74
N VAL A 25 6.97 36.64 -19.21
CA VAL A 25 7.64 37.23 -20.37
C VAL A 25 9.13 37.42 -20.10
N VAL A 26 9.50 37.92 -18.91
CA VAL A 26 10.91 38.06 -18.51
C VAL A 26 11.61 36.70 -18.44
N LEU A 27 10.93 35.67 -17.94
CA LEU A 27 11.48 34.31 -17.82
C LEU A 27 11.67 33.67 -19.20
N ILE A 28 10.73 33.88 -20.14
CA ILE A 28 10.85 33.45 -21.53
C ILE A 28 12.00 34.18 -22.23
N LEU A 29 12.10 35.50 -22.07
CA LEU A 29 13.21 36.30 -22.62
C LEU A 29 14.56 35.87 -22.05
N LEU A 30 14.61 35.54 -20.75
CA LEU A 30 15.80 35.03 -20.09
C LEU A 30 16.20 33.65 -20.64
N VAL A 31 15.25 32.74 -20.84
CA VAL A 31 15.52 31.41 -21.44
C VAL A 31 16.04 31.56 -22.88
N LEU A 32 15.41 32.42 -23.69
CA LEU A 32 15.86 32.70 -25.05
C LEU A 32 17.27 33.31 -25.05
N LEU A 33 17.55 34.27 -24.16
CA LEU A 33 18.86 34.91 -24.04
C LEU A 33 19.93 33.92 -23.59
N LEU A 34 19.65 33.08 -22.60
CA LEU A 34 20.58 32.05 -22.11
C LEU A 34 20.87 30.97 -23.16
N ASN A 35 19.96 30.71 -24.10
CA ASN A 35 20.16 29.74 -25.18
C ASN A 35 21.00 30.31 -26.35
N ILE A 36 21.02 31.64 -26.53
CA ILE A 36 21.83 32.33 -27.55
C ILE A 36 23.28 32.56 -27.07
N MET A 37 23.50 32.60 -25.75
CA MET A 37 24.83 32.80 -25.17
C MET A 37 25.75 31.58 -25.46
N PRO A 38 27.01 31.79 -25.87
CA PRO A 38 27.94 30.72 -26.23
C PRO A 38 28.51 29.94 -25.03
N PHE A 39 27.99 30.18 -23.82
CA PHE A 39 28.33 29.40 -22.64
C PHE A 39 27.45 28.15 -22.61
N GLU A 40 28.04 26.96 -22.39
CA GLU A 40 27.32 25.68 -22.26
C GLU A 40 26.49 25.59 -20.96
N ILE A 41 25.63 26.56 -20.70
CA ILE A 41 24.70 26.60 -19.57
C ILE A 41 23.49 25.68 -19.83
N SER A 42 23.31 25.23 -21.08
CA SER A 42 22.23 24.32 -21.47
C SER A 42 22.36 22.92 -20.87
N ALA A 43 23.57 22.50 -20.49
CA ALA A 43 23.83 21.20 -19.89
C ALA A 43 24.11 21.36 -18.39
N PHE A 44 23.57 20.44 -17.57
CA PHE A 44 23.90 20.40 -16.15
C PHE A 44 25.39 20.11 -15.97
N PRO A 45 26.13 20.84 -15.10
CA PRO A 45 27.56 20.64 -14.93
C PRO A 45 27.91 19.19 -14.58
N ALA A 46 28.69 18.53 -15.44
CA ALA A 46 29.08 17.14 -15.24
C ALA A 46 29.90 16.94 -13.95
N GLU A 47 30.67 17.95 -13.55
CA GLU A 47 31.47 17.95 -12.31
C GLU A 47 30.62 17.87 -11.03
N TRP A 48 29.35 18.28 -11.10
CA TRP A 48 28.42 18.19 -9.97
C TRP A 48 27.69 16.86 -9.91
N ASN A 49 27.94 15.96 -10.87
CA ASN A 49 27.38 14.63 -10.87
C ASN A 49 28.06 13.78 -9.79
N LEU A 50 27.32 13.48 -8.72
CA LEU A 50 27.76 12.64 -7.61
C LEU A 50 28.03 11.16 -7.99
N GLY A 51 27.78 10.78 -9.24
CA GLY A 51 28.09 9.43 -9.75
C GLY A 51 27.21 8.32 -9.19
N LEU A 52 26.14 8.64 -8.45
CA LEU A 52 25.26 7.67 -7.77
C LEU A 52 24.59 6.66 -8.70
N ARG A 53 24.51 6.96 -10.00
CA ARG A 53 23.99 6.02 -11.00
C ARG A 53 24.83 4.75 -11.10
N GLN A 54 26.16 4.87 -11.14
CA GLN A 54 27.05 3.72 -11.31
C GLN A 54 26.91 2.66 -10.20
N PRO A 55 26.92 3.00 -8.89
CA PRO A 55 26.71 2.01 -7.84
C PRO A 55 25.30 1.40 -7.86
N ILE A 56 24.28 2.16 -8.26
CA ILE A 56 22.91 1.64 -8.40
C ILE A 56 22.84 0.63 -9.56
N ASP A 57 23.38 0.98 -10.74
CA ASP A 57 23.41 0.11 -11.92
C ASP A 57 24.27 -1.15 -11.66
N ALA A 58 25.38 -1.00 -10.92
CA ALA A 58 26.21 -2.13 -10.49
C ALA A 58 25.48 -3.04 -9.50
N LEU A 59 24.77 -2.48 -8.53
CA LEU A 59 23.94 -3.25 -7.59
C LEU A 59 22.81 -3.98 -8.31
N GLN A 60 22.13 -3.31 -9.24
CA GLN A 60 21.07 -3.91 -10.06
C GLN A 60 21.61 -5.07 -10.89
N SER A 61 22.71 -4.87 -11.61
CA SER A 61 23.31 -5.92 -12.44
C SER A 61 23.83 -7.08 -11.60
N TRP A 62 24.38 -6.82 -10.41
CA TRP A 62 24.74 -7.86 -9.46
C TRP A 62 23.53 -8.67 -8.99
N ILE A 63 22.42 -8.03 -8.59
CA ILE A 63 21.21 -8.75 -8.17
C ILE A 63 20.71 -9.66 -9.29
N ILE A 64 20.57 -9.13 -10.51
CA ILE A 64 20.05 -9.89 -11.65
C ILE A 64 21.00 -11.05 -12.00
N GLY A 65 22.31 -10.80 -12.04
CA GLY A 65 23.32 -11.81 -12.39
C GLY A 65 23.49 -12.90 -11.32
N ASN A 66 23.28 -12.57 -10.05
CA ASN A 66 23.45 -13.49 -8.94
C ASN A 66 22.16 -14.18 -8.49
N ARG A 67 20.99 -13.82 -9.07
CA ARG A 67 19.71 -14.36 -8.64
C ARG A 67 19.62 -15.89 -8.71
N ALA A 68 20.13 -16.50 -9.79
CA ALA A 68 20.07 -17.95 -9.95
C ALA A 68 21.16 -18.73 -9.18
N THR A 69 22.23 -18.05 -8.74
CA THR A 69 23.44 -18.70 -8.24
C THR A 69 23.71 -18.40 -6.76
N SER A 70 23.26 -17.25 -6.27
CA SER A 70 23.51 -16.82 -4.90
C SER A 70 22.65 -17.63 -3.91
N PRO A 71 23.25 -18.17 -2.84
CA PRO A 71 22.51 -18.91 -1.81
C PRO A 71 21.34 -18.13 -1.20
N LEU A 72 21.47 -16.81 -1.08
CA LEU A 72 20.40 -15.95 -0.54
C LEU A 72 19.13 -16.01 -1.41
N PHE A 73 19.28 -16.06 -2.73
CA PHE A 73 18.12 -16.11 -3.61
C PHE A 73 17.53 -17.52 -3.65
N VAL A 74 18.37 -18.51 -3.89
CA VAL A 74 17.95 -19.91 -4.05
C VAL A 74 17.33 -20.49 -2.76
N TYR A 75 17.84 -20.15 -1.58
CA TYR A 75 17.35 -20.74 -0.32
C TYR A 75 16.38 -19.85 0.46
N PHE A 76 16.26 -18.56 0.14
CA PHE A 76 15.35 -17.65 0.85
C PHE A 76 14.35 -16.97 -0.08
N PHE A 77 14.79 -16.20 -1.08
CA PHE A 77 13.84 -15.44 -1.92
C PHE A 77 12.99 -16.32 -2.83
N ASP A 78 13.57 -17.33 -3.49
CA ASP A 78 12.83 -18.19 -4.40
C ASP A 78 11.80 -19.05 -3.65
N PRO A 79 12.13 -19.75 -2.54
CA PRO A 79 11.13 -20.48 -1.76
C PRO A 79 10.05 -19.56 -1.16
N LEU A 80 10.40 -18.34 -0.75
CA LEU A 80 9.43 -17.36 -0.28
C LEU A 80 8.50 -16.91 -1.41
N SER A 81 9.05 -16.67 -2.60
CA SER A 81 8.29 -16.33 -3.80
C SER A 81 7.32 -17.45 -4.16
N ASP A 82 7.80 -18.69 -4.19
CA ASP A 82 7.00 -19.87 -4.48
C ASP A 82 5.91 -20.07 -3.43
N ALA A 83 6.19 -19.87 -2.15
CA ALA A 83 5.18 -19.94 -1.09
C ALA A 83 4.06 -18.91 -1.29
N ILE A 84 4.41 -17.68 -1.69
CA ILE A 84 3.42 -16.64 -2.00
C ILE A 84 2.62 -17.02 -3.25
N ASP A 85 3.28 -17.49 -4.33
CA ASP A 85 2.61 -17.89 -5.57
C ASP A 85 1.67 -19.09 -5.36
N VAL A 86 2.09 -20.09 -4.59
CA VAL A 86 1.25 -21.22 -4.17
C VAL A 86 0.04 -20.73 -3.39
N GLY A 87 0.22 -19.79 -2.47
CA GLY A 87 -0.89 -19.17 -1.73
C GLY A 87 -1.88 -18.46 -2.66
N ILE A 88 -1.39 -17.70 -3.65
CA ILE A 88 -2.23 -17.02 -4.64
C ILE A 88 -3.00 -18.05 -5.46
N ARG A 89 -2.32 -19.05 -6.02
CA ARG A 89 -2.93 -20.11 -6.84
C ARG A 89 -3.92 -20.95 -6.06
N ALA A 90 -3.67 -21.20 -4.77
CA ALA A 90 -4.60 -21.94 -3.92
C ALA A 90 -5.93 -21.19 -3.75
N ILE A 91 -5.88 -19.88 -3.48
CA ILE A 91 -7.09 -19.06 -3.34
C ILE A 91 -7.78 -18.87 -4.71
N GLU A 92 -7.02 -18.53 -5.75
CA GLU A 92 -7.54 -18.38 -7.12
C GLU A 92 -8.20 -19.68 -7.61
N GLY A 93 -7.51 -20.81 -7.46
CA GLY A 93 -8.01 -22.12 -7.83
C GLY A 93 -9.25 -22.52 -7.04
N PHE A 94 -9.31 -22.21 -5.74
CA PHE A 94 -10.51 -22.42 -4.93
C PHE A 94 -11.70 -21.58 -5.41
N LEU A 95 -11.48 -20.29 -5.73
CA LEU A 95 -12.52 -19.39 -6.23
C LEU A 95 -13.07 -19.83 -7.59
N LEU A 96 -12.19 -20.28 -8.50
CA LEU A 96 -12.56 -20.73 -9.84
C LEU A 96 -13.11 -22.17 -9.88
N TRP A 97 -12.76 -22.99 -8.89
CA TRP A 97 -13.32 -24.34 -8.75
C TRP A 97 -14.80 -24.31 -8.34
N LEU A 98 -15.23 -23.27 -7.61
CA LEU A 98 -16.63 -23.09 -7.25
C LEU A 98 -17.47 -22.66 -8.48
N PRO A 99 -18.62 -23.31 -8.75
CA PRO A 99 -19.54 -22.82 -9.75
C PRO A 99 -19.97 -21.37 -9.45
N TRP A 100 -19.97 -20.50 -10.47
CA TRP A 100 -20.24 -19.07 -10.30
C TRP A 100 -21.53 -18.74 -9.53
N PRO A 101 -22.67 -19.48 -9.63
CA PRO A 101 -23.86 -19.18 -8.85
C PRO A 101 -23.65 -19.43 -7.35
N VAL A 102 -22.87 -20.47 -7.01
CA VAL A 102 -22.52 -20.80 -5.62
C VAL A 102 -21.65 -19.72 -5.02
N LEU A 103 -20.68 -19.22 -5.80
CA LEU A 103 -19.82 -18.14 -5.35
C LEU A 103 -20.61 -16.84 -5.12
N LEU A 104 -21.51 -16.47 -6.05
CA LEU A 104 -22.37 -15.30 -5.90
C LEU A 104 -23.30 -15.41 -4.69
N ALA A 105 -23.90 -16.58 -4.46
CA ALA A 105 -24.70 -16.83 -3.27
C ALA A 105 -23.86 -16.70 -1.99
N GLY A 106 -22.64 -17.23 -1.98
CA GLY A 106 -21.70 -17.07 -0.87
C GLY A 106 -21.36 -15.61 -0.59
N ILE A 107 -21.03 -14.83 -1.62
CA ILE A 107 -20.74 -13.40 -1.51
C ILE A 107 -21.95 -12.63 -0.99
N PHE A 108 -23.16 -12.93 -1.49
CA PHE A 108 -24.40 -12.32 -1.02
C PHE A 108 -24.64 -12.58 0.48
N LEU A 109 -24.54 -13.85 0.91
CA LEU A 109 -24.75 -14.24 2.31
C LEU A 109 -23.72 -13.60 3.24
N LEU A 110 -22.45 -13.54 2.82
CA LEU A 110 -21.39 -12.85 3.57
C LEU A 110 -21.67 -11.35 3.69
N GLY A 111 -22.01 -10.69 2.58
CA GLY A 111 -22.36 -9.28 2.58
C GLY A 111 -23.58 -8.99 3.45
N GLN A 112 -24.61 -9.85 3.39
CA GLN A 112 -25.80 -9.73 4.22
C GLN A 112 -25.48 -9.86 5.72
N LYS A 113 -24.63 -10.81 6.09
CA LYS A 113 -24.26 -11.03 7.50
C LYS A 113 -23.41 -9.88 8.07
N LEU A 114 -22.55 -9.27 7.26
CA LEU A 114 -21.61 -8.24 7.71
C LEU A 114 -22.20 -6.82 7.68
N GLY A 115 -23.05 -6.50 6.71
CA GLY A 115 -23.58 -5.15 6.50
C GLY A 115 -25.06 -5.08 6.14
N GLY A 116 -25.80 -6.16 6.38
CA GLY A 116 -27.23 -6.26 6.08
C GLY A 116 -27.54 -6.44 4.59
N LEU A 117 -28.83 -6.51 4.28
CA LEU A 117 -29.35 -6.78 2.92
C LEU A 117 -28.78 -5.84 1.85
N ARG A 118 -28.58 -4.55 2.18
CA ARG A 118 -28.04 -3.55 1.24
C ARG A 118 -26.64 -3.93 0.76
N LEU A 119 -25.76 -4.33 1.67
CA LEU A 119 -24.40 -4.75 1.33
C LEU A 119 -24.41 -6.06 0.55
N GLY A 120 -25.22 -7.04 0.98
CA GLY A 120 -25.38 -8.31 0.25
C GLY A 120 -25.79 -8.10 -1.20
N LEU A 121 -26.84 -7.30 -1.44
CA LEU A 121 -27.31 -6.98 -2.80
C LEU A 121 -26.26 -6.22 -3.62
N LEU A 122 -25.59 -5.23 -3.02
CA LEU A 122 -24.53 -4.48 -3.71
C LEU A 122 -23.38 -5.38 -4.14
N SER A 123 -22.91 -6.26 -3.24
CA SER A 123 -21.84 -7.21 -3.57
C SER A 123 -22.28 -8.19 -4.64
N LEU A 124 -23.48 -8.76 -4.53
CA LEU A 124 -24.03 -9.68 -5.53
C LEU A 124 -24.09 -9.04 -6.92
N LEU A 125 -24.69 -7.84 -7.02
CA LEU A 125 -24.84 -7.13 -8.28
C LEU A 125 -23.48 -6.70 -8.87
N GLY A 126 -22.54 -6.28 -8.02
CA GLY A 126 -21.19 -5.92 -8.45
C GLY A 126 -20.42 -7.09 -9.05
N PHE A 127 -20.44 -8.25 -8.39
CA PHE A 127 -19.77 -9.45 -8.92
C PHE A 127 -20.49 -10.03 -10.14
N LEU A 128 -21.82 -9.98 -10.16
CA LEU A 128 -22.59 -10.36 -11.33
C LEU A 128 -22.22 -9.48 -12.53
N TYR A 129 -22.11 -8.17 -12.34
CA TYR A 129 -21.66 -7.24 -13.38
C TYR A 129 -20.27 -7.59 -13.93
N MET A 130 -19.31 -7.92 -13.06
CA MET A 130 -17.98 -8.38 -13.51
C MET A 130 -18.07 -9.61 -14.41
N GLY A 131 -18.96 -10.55 -14.09
CA GLY A 131 -19.24 -11.71 -14.94
C GLY A 131 -19.87 -11.33 -16.28
N LEU A 132 -20.85 -10.42 -16.28
CA LEU A 132 -21.56 -9.98 -17.49
C LEU A 132 -20.65 -9.27 -18.50
N VAL A 133 -19.62 -8.55 -18.02
CA VAL A 133 -18.64 -7.86 -18.87
C VAL A 133 -17.51 -8.80 -19.34
N GLY A 134 -17.52 -10.07 -18.91
CA GLY A 134 -16.51 -11.06 -19.29
C GLY A 134 -15.21 -10.97 -18.48
N LEU A 135 -15.22 -10.28 -17.33
CA LEU A 135 -14.06 -10.09 -16.46
C LEU A 135 -14.08 -11.00 -15.23
N TRP A 136 -14.77 -12.15 -15.30
CA TRP A 136 -14.96 -13.04 -14.16
C TRP A 136 -13.63 -13.59 -13.64
N GLU A 137 -12.82 -14.20 -14.51
CA GLU A 137 -11.54 -14.81 -14.11
C GLU A 137 -10.56 -13.77 -13.58
N GLU A 138 -10.42 -12.64 -14.28
CA GLU A 138 -9.58 -11.51 -13.85
C GLU A 138 -10.01 -10.94 -12.49
N SER A 139 -11.32 -10.93 -12.22
CA SER A 139 -11.85 -10.51 -10.92
C SER A 139 -11.49 -11.49 -9.81
N MET A 140 -11.55 -12.79 -10.07
CA MET A 140 -11.15 -13.83 -9.10
C MET A 140 -9.64 -13.81 -8.84
N GLN A 141 -8.83 -13.59 -9.88
CA GLN A 141 -7.39 -13.39 -9.75
C GLN A 141 -7.08 -12.18 -8.88
N THR A 142 -7.74 -11.04 -9.15
CA THR A 142 -7.56 -9.82 -8.36
C THR A 142 -7.96 -10.04 -6.90
N LEU A 143 -9.08 -10.72 -6.64
CA LEU A 143 -9.50 -11.08 -5.29
C LEU A 143 -8.49 -11.97 -4.57
N ALA A 144 -7.94 -12.98 -5.24
CA ALA A 144 -6.94 -13.87 -4.66
C ALA A 144 -5.66 -13.09 -4.30
N LEU A 145 -5.15 -12.28 -5.22
CA LEU A 145 -3.99 -11.41 -5.01
C LEU A 145 -4.20 -10.46 -3.83
N MET A 146 -5.39 -9.86 -3.72
CA MET A 146 -5.74 -8.97 -2.62
C MET A 146 -5.82 -9.72 -1.29
N GLY A 147 -6.48 -10.88 -1.27
CA GLY A 147 -6.62 -11.72 -0.09
C GLY A 147 -5.27 -12.13 0.48
N VAL A 148 -4.38 -12.66 -0.36
CA VAL A 148 -3.02 -13.05 0.06
C VAL A 148 -2.25 -11.85 0.60
N ALA A 149 -2.28 -10.71 -0.10
CA ALA A 149 -1.56 -9.52 0.35
C ALA A 149 -2.04 -9.01 1.71
N VAL A 150 -3.36 -8.95 1.93
CA VAL A 150 -3.94 -8.53 3.21
C VAL A 150 -3.58 -9.53 4.31
N ILE A 151 -3.70 -10.83 4.06
CA ILE A 151 -3.34 -11.86 5.04
C ILE A 151 -1.87 -11.72 5.46
N ILE A 152 -0.95 -11.61 4.50
CA ILE A 152 0.48 -11.43 4.79
C ILE A 152 0.72 -10.12 5.57
N ALA A 153 0.12 -9.02 5.14
CA ALA A 153 0.27 -7.72 5.79
C ALA A 153 -0.23 -7.75 7.25
N LEU A 154 -1.31 -8.46 7.54
CA LEU A 154 -1.84 -8.60 8.91
C LEU A 154 -1.01 -9.58 9.75
N LEU A 155 -0.59 -10.71 9.17
CA LEU A 155 0.27 -11.70 9.84
C LEU A 155 1.61 -11.11 10.26
N ILE A 156 2.13 -10.13 9.51
CA ILE A 156 3.36 -9.42 9.87
C ILE A 156 3.04 -8.19 10.72
N GLY A 157 2.07 -7.39 10.29
CA GLY A 157 1.79 -6.07 10.85
C GLY A 157 1.23 -6.11 12.26
N ILE A 158 0.32 -7.05 12.58
CA ILE A 158 -0.25 -7.17 13.92
C ILE A 158 0.84 -7.59 14.93
N PRO A 159 1.64 -8.66 14.70
CA PRO A 159 2.73 -9.01 15.61
C PRO A 159 3.78 -7.91 15.78
N LEU A 160 4.17 -7.22 14.70
CA LEU A 160 5.10 -6.09 14.79
C LEU A 160 4.49 -4.91 15.57
N GLY A 161 3.19 -4.65 15.42
CA GLY A 161 2.46 -3.65 16.21
C GLY A 161 2.39 -4.00 17.70
N ILE A 162 2.14 -5.27 18.02
CA ILE A 162 2.19 -5.77 19.41
C ILE A 162 3.59 -5.62 20.00
N LEU A 163 4.62 -5.95 19.22
CA LEU A 163 6.02 -5.84 19.63
C LEU A 163 6.43 -4.38 19.88
N ALA A 164 6.02 -3.47 18.97
CA ALA A 164 6.23 -2.03 19.10
C ALA A 164 5.54 -1.45 20.35
N ALA A 165 4.30 -1.87 20.64
CA ALA A 165 3.60 -1.44 21.84
C ALA A 165 4.33 -1.83 23.13
N ARG A 166 5.03 -2.97 23.12
CA ARG A 166 5.75 -3.51 24.28
C ARG A 166 7.14 -2.89 24.47
N PHE A 167 7.79 -2.48 23.39
CA PHE A 167 9.19 -2.04 23.40
C PHE A 167 9.33 -0.65 22.77
N PRO A 168 9.37 0.44 23.58
CA PRO A 168 9.46 1.81 23.07
C PRO A 168 10.67 2.08 22.15
N ARG A 169 11.81 1.40 22.41
CA ARG A 169 13.00 1.48 21.55
C ARG A 169 12.77 0.86 20.19
N PHE A 170 12.04 -0.27 20.14
CA PHE A 170 11.69 -0.92 18.88
C PHE A 170 10.70 -0.05 18.09
N GLU A 171 9.71 0.54 18.76
CA GLU A 171 8.80 1.49 18.14
C GLU A 171 9.55 2.71 17.55
N ALA A 172 10.45 3.32 18.32
CA ALA A 172 11.24 4.47 17.87
C ALA A 172 12.10 4.15 16.64
N PHE A 173 12.68 2.95 16.58
CA PHE A 173 13.41 2.47 15.40
C PHE A 173 12.49 2.20 14.20
N LEU A 174 11.30 1.65 14.45
CA LEU A 174 10.36 1.27 13.40
C LEU A 174 9.67 2.48 12.75
N ARG A 175 9.38 3.54 13.52
CA ARG A 175 8.71 4.76 13.04
C ARG A 175 9.25 5.33 11.72
N PRO A 176 10.56 5.64 11.56
CA PRO A 176 11.08 6.18 10.31
C PRO A 176 10.94 5.23 9.12
N ILE A 177 11.01 3.92 9.36
CA ILE A 177 10.78 2.91 8.31
C ILE A 177 9.31 2.97 7.85
N LEU A 178 8.38 3.02 8.81
CA LEU A 178 6.95 3.13 8.49
C LEU A 178 6.61 4.47 7.81
N ASP A 179 7.27 5.56 8.18
CA ASP A 179 7.12 6.85 7.51
C ASP A 179 7.59 6.75 6.06
N ALA A 180 8.79 6.21 5.83
CA ALA A 180 9.31 5.97 4.49
C ALA A 180 8.39 5.05 3.65
N MET A 181 7.80 4.02 4.27
CA MET A 181 6.84 3.10 3.64
C MET A 181 5.52 3.78 3.21
N GLN A 182 5.14 4.89 3.83
CA GLN A 182 3.91 5.63 3.50
C GLN A 182 4.16 6.79 2.53
N THR A 183 5.36 7.37 2.53
CA THR A 183 5.65 8.58 1.75
C THR A 183 6.18 8.29 0.35
N MET A 184 6.79 7.12 0.08
CA MET A 184 7.28 6.85 -1.27
C MET A 184 6.13 6.46 -2.21
N PRO A 185 6.19 6.88 -3.49
CA PRO A 185 5.24 6.42 -4.48
C PRO A 185 5.31 4.90 -4.73
N ALA A 186 4.16 4.32 -5.08
CA ALA A 186 3.98 2.93 -5.46
C ALA A 186 5.08 2.33 -6.37
N PHE A 187 5.38 3.03 -7.47
CA PHE A 187 6.33 2.56 -8.49
C PHE A 187 7.77 2.45 -7.95
N VAL A 188 8.12 3.24 -6.93
CA VAL A 188 9.44 3.20 -6.30
C VAL A 188 9.64 1.87 -5.59
N TYR A 189 8.59 1.26 -5.02
CA TYR A 189 8.65 -0.07 -4.43
C TYR A 189 8.74 -1.18 -5.47
N LEU A 190 8.14 -0.98 -6.64
CA LEU A 190 8.07 -2.01 -7.66
C LEU A 190 9.45 -2.38 -8.21
N VAL A 191 10.32 -1.39 -8.46
CA VAL A 191 11.66 -1.62 -9.02
C VAL A 191 12.49 -2.60 -8.16
N PRO A 192 12.78 -2.35 -6.87
CA PRO A 192 13.56 -3.27 -6.06
C PRO A 192 12.86 -4.61 -5.85
N VAL A 193 11.53 -4.63 -5.75
CA VAL A 193 10.78 -5.88 -5.57
C VAL A 193 10.87 -6.76 -6.83
N LEU A 194 10.78 -6.19 -8.03
CA LEU A 194 10.98 -6.91 -9.29
C LEU A 194 12.40 -7.46 -9.41
N LEU A 195 13.40 -6.71 -8.95
CA LEU A 195 14.79 -7.19 -8.94
C LEU A 195 14.97 -8.40 -8.01
N LEU A 196 14.31 -8.41 -6.86
CA LEU A 196 14.45 -9.48 -5.87
C LEU A 196 13.59 -10.72 -6.19
N PHE A 197 12.35 -10.52 -6.61
CA PHE A 197 11.35 -11.59 -6.80
C PHE A 197 11.09 -11.93 -8.27
N GLY A 198 11.69 -11.20 -9.21
CA GLY A 198 11.50 -11.41 -10.65
C GLY A 198 10.21 -10.82 -11.20
N VAL A 199 9.79 -11.32 -12.35
CA VAL A 199 8.58 -10.88 -13.05
C VAL A 199 7.47 -11.90 -12.82
N ALA A 200 6.47 -11.56 -12.01
CA ALA A 200 5.31 -12.42 -11.76
C ALA A 200 4.22 -11.67 -10.95
N ARG A 201 3.22 -12.43 -10.51
CA ARG A 201 2.16 -12.05 -9.56
C ARG A 201 2.71 -11.68 -8.17
N VAL A 202 3.81 -12.32 -7.75
CA VAL A 202 4.42 -12.15 -6.41
C VAL A 202 4.90 -10.71 -6.14
N PRO A 203 5.68 -10.06 -7.03
CA PRO A 203 6.08 -8.66 -6.85
C PRO A 203 4.93 -7.70 -6.52
N SER A 204 3.79 -7.87 -7.19
CA SER A 204 2.61 -7.03 -6.96
C SER A 204 2.04 -7.21 -5.54
N VAL A 205 2.06 -8.45 -5.03
CA VAL A 205 1.65 -8.76 -3.66
C VAL A 205 2.65 -8.20 -2.65
N VAL A 206 3.96 -8.36 -2.88
CA VAL A 206 4.99 -7.85 -1.97
C VAL A 206 4.97 -6.31 -1.90
N ALA A 207 4.88 -5.62 -3.04
CA ALA A 207 4.76 -4.16 -3.07
C ALA A 207 3.51 -3.67 -2.31
N THR A 208 2.41 -4.41 -2.44
CA THR A 208 1.19 -4.15 -1.68
C THR A 208 1.38 -4.32 -0.18
N VAL A 209 2.00 -5.42 0.23
CA VAL A 209 2.27 -5.70 1.64
C VAL A 209 3.08 -4.56 2.25
N ILE A 210 4.13 -4.11 1.56
CA ILE A 210 4.94 -2.96 2.00
C ILE A 210 4.08 -1.71 2.18
N TYR A 211 3.20 -1.40 1.23
CA TYR A 211 2.35 -0.23 1.31
C TYR A 211 1.26 -0.32 2.40
N ALA A 212 0.75 -1.51 2.68
CA ALA A 212 -0.38 -1.74 3.57
C ALA A 212 0.00 -2.11 5.02
N LEU A 213 1.27 -2.46 5.26
CA LEU A 213 1.86 -2.74 6.57
C LEU A 213 1.76 -1.59 7.58
N PRO A 214 2.06 -0.32 7.21
CA PRO A 214 2.13 0.77 8.16
C PRO A 214 0.86 1.01 9.00
N PRO A 215 -0.38 1.07 8.44
CA PRO A 215 -1.57 1.23 9.27
C PRO A 215 -1.81 0.03 10.20
N ALA A 216 -1.57 -1.21 9.75
CA ALA A 216 -1.73 -2.40 10.60
C ALA A 216 -0.81 -2.33 11.83
N ILE A 217 0.46 -1.96 11.63
CA ILE A 217 1.44 -1.84 12.73
C ILE A 217 1.06 -0.69 13.66
N ARG A 218 0.80 0.51 13.10
CA ARG A 218 0.54 1.72 13.88
C ARG A 218 -0.72 1.61 14.72
N LEU A 219 -1.82 1.19 14.10
CA LEU A 219 -3.11 1.13 14.79
C LEU A 219 -3.17 0.00 15.82
N THR A 220 -2.45 -1.11 15.57
CA THR A 220 -2.25 -2.15 16.61
C THR A 220 -1.42 -1.61 17.77
N CYS A 221 -0.29 -0.93 17.48
CA CYS A 221 0.58 -0.36 18.50
C CYS A 221 -0.16 0.65 19.38
N LEU A 222 -0.81 1.63 18.75
CA LEU A 222 -1.59 2.67 19.42
C LEU A 222 -2.75 2.08 20.21
N GLY A 223 -3.48 1.11 19.65
CA GLY A 223 -4.59 0.45 20.33
C GLY A 223 -4.17 -0.17 21.66
N ILE A 224 -3.00 -0.81 21.71
CA ILE A 224 -2.47 -1.44 22.92
C ILE A 224 -1.95 -0.39 23.92
N GLN A 225 -1.31 0.68 23.43
CA GLN A 225 -0.79 1.76 24.29
C GLN A 225 -1.91 2.64 24.88
N GLN A 226 -3.06 2.74 24.23
CA GLN A 226 -4.21 3.53 24.69
C GLN A 226 -5.08 2.81 25.72
N VAL A 227 -4.76 1.55 26.06
CA VAL A 227 -5.46 0.82 27.12
C VAL A 227 -5.28 1.55 28.46
N PRO A 228 -6.37 1.88 29.21
CA PRO A 228 -6.26 2.67 30.43
C PRO A 228 -5.32 2.04 31.47
N ALA A 229 -4.43 2.86 32.04
CA ALA A 229 -3.47 2.42 33.05
C ALA A 229 -4.15 1.78 34.27
N ALA A 230 -5.28 2.33 34.73
CA ALA A 230 -6.05 1.79 35.84
C ALA A 230 -6.49 0.33 35.62
N THR A 231 -6.82 -0.05 34.38
CA THR A 231 -7.18 -1.44 34.04
C THR A 231 -5.97 -2.37 34.11
N ILE A 232 -4.78 -1.87 33.75
CA ILE A 232 -3.52 -2.60 33.82
C ILE A 232 -3.08 -2.77 35.29
N GLU A 233 -3.19 -1.72 36.10
CA GLU A 233 -2.90 -1.74 37.53
C GLU A 233 -3.83 -2.70 38.28
N ALA A 234 -5.14 -2.66 37.97
CA ALA A 234 -6.10 -3.61 38.52
C ALA A 234 -5.73 -5.06 38.17
N ALA A 235 -5.47 -5.36 36.90
CA ALA A 235 -5.07 -6.70 36.47
C ALA A 235 -3.77 -7.19 37.16
N THR A 236 -2.83 -6.28 37.40
CA THR A 236 -1.59 -6.55 38.13
C THR A 236 -1.86 -6.83 39.60
N ALA A 237 -2.76 -6.09 40.25
CA ALA A 237 -3.17 -6.31 41.63
C ALA A 237 -3.86 -7.68 41.84
N PHE A 238 -4.57 -8.18 40.82
CA PHE A 238 -5.12 -9.55 40.79
C PHE A 238 -4.09 -10.64 40.45
N GLY A 239 -2.79 -10.30 40.37
CA GLY A 239 -1.71 -11.27 40.17
C GLY A 239 -1.49 -11.71 38.71
N SER A 240 -2.00 -10.95 37.74
CA SER A 240 -1.83 -11.30 36.32
C SER A 240 -0.38 -11.10 35.86
N THR A 241 0.18 -12.08 35.15
CA THR A 241 1.49 -11.95 34.52
C THR A 241 1.44 -11.00 33.31
N LYS A 242 2.59 -10.47 32.88
CA LYS A 242 2.66 -9.57 31.70
C LYS A 242 2.03 -10.16 30.43
N GLN A 243 2.18 -11.47 30.22
CA GLN A 243 1.55 -12.16 29.08
C GLN A 243 0.03 -12.28 29.26
N GLN A 244 -0.44 -12.53 30.48
CA GLN A 244 -1.88 -12.56 30.78
C GLN A 244 -2.51 -11.17 30.61
N ILE A 245 -1.85 -10.11 31.08
CA ILE A 245 -2.29 -8.73 30.87
C ILE A 245 -2.38 -8.42 29.37
N LEU A 246 -1.36 -8.77 28.58
CA LEU A 246 -1.38 -8.55 27.13
C LEU A 246 -2.54 -9.31 26.46
N LEU A 247 -2.63 -10.62 26.67
CA LEU A 247 -3.58 -11.48 25.95
C LEU A 247 -5.02 -11.31 26.43
N LYS A 248 -5.25 -11.08 27.72
CA LYS A 248 -6.59 -11.06 28.33
C LYS A 248 -7.14 -9.67 28.63
N VAL A 249 -6.30 -8.63 28.62
CA VAL A 249 -6.71 -7.26 28.93
C VAL A 249 -6.42 -6.34 27.74
N GLN A 250 -5.15 -6.22 27.35
CA GLN A 250 -4.76 -5.23 26.35
C GLN A 250 -5.27 -5.58 24.95
N LEU A 251 -5.07 -6.80 24.46
CA LEU A 251 -5.52 -7.19 23.12
C LEU A 251 -7.05 -7.08 22.97
N PRO A 252 -7.89 -7.60 23.90
CA PRO A 252 -9.33 -7.45 23.81
C PRO A 252 -9.79 -5.98 23.78
N LEU A 253 -9.19 -5.12 24.59
CA LEU A 253 -9.52 -3.68 24.64
C LEU A 253 -8.98 -2.91 23.43
N ALA A 254 -7.87 -3.37 22.83
CA ALA A 254 -7.29 -2.80 21.62
C ALA A 254 -7.97 -3.27 20.32
N MET A 255 -8.82 -4.31 20.38
CA MET A 255 -9.47 -4.89 19.19
C MET A 255 -10.16 -3.86 18.30
N PRO A 256 -10.91 -2.86 18.80
CA PRO A 256 -11.53 -1.85 17.94
C PRO A 256 -10.48 -1.11 17.09
N ALA A 257 -9.36 -0.71 17.68
CA ALA A 257 -8.27 -0.04 16.96
C ALA A 257 -7.57 -0.97 15.96
N ILE A 258 -7.35 -2.23 16.32
CA ILE A 258 -6.80 -3.25 15.41
C ILE A 258 -7.71 -3.45 14.20
N ILE A 259 -9.04 -3.49 14.40
CA ILE A 259 -10.03 -3.61 13.32
C ILE A 259 -10.01 -2.38 12.41
N VAL A 260 -9.85 -1.17 12.96
CA VAL A 260 -9.61 0.02 12.12
C VAL A 260 -8.33 -0.14 11.32
N GLY A 261 -7.27 -0.69 11.92
CA GLY A 261 -6.02 -1.02 11.25
C GLY A 261 -6.21 -1.96 10.06
N ILE A 262 -6.94 -3.05 10.28
CA ILE A 262 -7.29 -4.02 9.24
C ILE A 262 -8.03 -3.33 8.09
N ASN A 263 -9.03 -2.51 8.40
CA ASN A 263 -9.78 -1.78 7.39
C ASN A 263 -8.88 -0.85 6.57
N GLN A 264 -7.97 -0.12 7.21
CA GLN A 264 -7.02 0.77 6.51
C GLN A 264 -6.02 -0.01 5.64
N THR A 265 -5.55 -1.18 6.10
CA THR A 265 -4.71 -2.08 5.29
C THR A 265 -5.45 -2.54 4.03
N ILE A 266 -6.74 -2.89 4.14
CA ILE A 266 -7.56 -3.27 2.98
C ILE A 266 -7.72 -2.07 2.01
N MET A 267 -8.02 -0.89 2.54
CA MET A 267 -8.21 0.32 1.73
C MET A 267 -6.91 0.76 1.02
N MET A 268 -5.76 0.69 1.68
CA MET A 268 -4.47 1.01 1.07
C MET A 268 -4.11 0.06 -0.07
N ARG A 269 -4.40 -1.24 0.08
CA ARG A 269 -4.22 -2.19 -1.03
C ARG A 269 -5.11 -1.82 -2.22
N LEU A 270 -6.39 -1.55 -1.99
CA LEU A 270 -7.33 -1.17 -3.05
C LEU A 270 -6.82 0.03 -3.87
N ALA A 271 -6.31 1.07 -3.20
CA ALA A 271 -5.75 2.25 -3.85
C ALA A 271 -4.50 1.93 -4.70
N LEU A 272 -3.61 1.08 -4.21
CA LEU A 272 -2.39 0.69 -4.94
C LEU A 272 -2.69 -0.19 -6.16
N SER A 273 -3.70 -1.05 -6.08
CA SER A 273 -4.08 -1.93 -7.19
C SER A 273 -4.48 -1.16 -8.45
N SER A 274 -5.06 0.04 -8.30
CA SER A 274 -5.40 0.90 -9.45
C SER A 274 -4.18 1.60 -10.07
N SER A 275 -3.05 1.69 -9.37
CA SER A 275 -1.86 2.40 -9.86
C SER A 275 -0.79 1.49 -10.50
N LEU A 276 -0.96 0.16 -10.42
CA LEU A 276 0.04 -0.83 -10.87
C LEU A 276 -0.39 -1.60 -12.15
N ARG A 277 -1.41 -1.11 -12.88
CA ARG A 277 -1.81 -1.65 -14.18
C ARG A 277 -1.14 -0.88 -15.32
#